data_AF-A0A257CU26-F1
#
_entry.id   AF-A0A257CU26-F1
#
_cell.length_a   1.000
_cell.length_b   1.000
_cell.length_c   1.000
_cell.angle_alpha   90.00
_cell.angle_beta   90.00
_cell.angle_gamma   90.00
#
_symmetry.space_group_name_H-M   'P 1'
#
loop_
_entity.id
_entity.type
_entity.pdbx_description
1 polymer ?
#
loop_
_entity_poly.entity_id
_entity_poly.type
_entity_poly.pdbx_seq_one_letter_code
_entity_poly.pdbx_strand_id
1 'polypeptide(L)'
;MSADTGLALLDEKEKYSDFGVKLTLRVGPKEDAQAPYNIQVSVRGIVRMHLTQVDGQGEERRVRALVNGASLLYGAVREMVSTVTSRSAHGPLLLPSLNFQDLASHKPDEVAPPALPSSAPAKRKSPVARAKAKA
;
A
#
# COMPACT_ATOMS: atom_id res chain seq x y z
N MET A 1 -5.60 -9.13 -11.37
CA MET A 1 -5.29 -7.89 -10.64
C MET A 1 -6.05 -7.94 -9.33
N SER A 2 -5.37 -7.66 -8.22
CA SER A 2 -5.99 -7.51 -6.90
C SER A 2 -5.51 -6.24 -6.23
N ALA A 3 -6.37 -5.64 -5.42
CA ALA A 3 -6.08 -4.44 -4.65
C ALA A 3 -6.50 -4.67 -3.19
N ASP A 4 -5.59 -4.36 -2.27
CA ASP A 4 -5.80 -4.43 -0.83
C ASP A 4 -5.63 -3.02 -0.24
N THR A 5 -6.58 -2.58 0.58
CA THR A 5 -6.61 -1.22 1.13
C THR A 5 -6.73 -1.28 2.64
N GLY A 6 -6.01 -0.43 3.36
CA GLY A 6 -6.08 -0.33 4.82
C GLY A 6 -6.13 1.11 5.30
N LEU A 7 -6.74 1.32 6.47
CA LEU A 7 -6.85 2.62 7.12
C LEU A 7 -6.43 2.51 8.59
N ALA A 8 -5.66 3.48 9.06
CA ALA A 8 -5.34 3.65 10.47
C ALA A 8 -5.57 5.11 10.88
N LEU A 9 -6.16 5.34 12.05
CA LEU A 9 -6.16 6.65 12.69
C LEU A 9 -4.78 6.90 13.30
N LEU A 10 -4.13 8.01 12.93
CA LEU A 10 -2.78 8.34 13.41
C LEU A 10 -2.80 9.38 14.51
N ASP A 11 -3.63 10.41 14.35
CA ASP A 11 -3.82 11.48 15.32
C ASP A 11 -5.24 12.01 15.21
N GLU A 12 -5.83 12.39 16.35
CA GLU A 12 -7.15 12.99 16.42
C GLU A 12 -7.10 14.22 17.32
N LYS A 13 -7.45 15.37 16.73
CA LYS A 13 -7.53 16.65 17.42
C LYS A 13 -8.92 17.27 17.25
N GLU A 14 -9.24 18.25 18.09
CA GLU A 14 -10.52 18.98 18.05
C GLU A 14 -10.88 19.55 16.67
N LYS A 15 -9.89 19.88 15.83
CA LYS A 15 -10.11 20.56 14.52
C LYS A 15 -9.80 19.69 13.31
N TYR A 16 -9.08 18.59 13.47
CA TYR A 16 -8.70 17.71 12.36
C TYR A 16 -8.32 16.31 12.85
N SER A 17 -8.45 15.32 11.96
CA SER A 17 -7.98 13.96 12.16
C SER A 17 -6.99 13.58 11.05
N ASP A 18 -5.87 12.98 11.42
CA ASP A 18 -4.87 12.47 10.48
C ASP A 18 -5.05 10.95 10.33
N PHE A 19 -5.20 10.50 9.08
CA PHE A 19 -5.40 9.10 8.74
C PHE A 19 -4.23 8.57 7.89
N GLY A 20 -3.72 7.41 8.26
CA GLY A 20 -2.79 6.63 7.46
C GLY A 20 -3.56 5.72 6.51
N VAL A 21 -3.32 5.85 5.21
CA VAL A 21 -3.94 5.03 4.17
C VAL A 21 -2.88 4.15 3.54
N LYS A 22 -3.18 2.88 3.33
CA LYS A 22 -2.33 1.93 2.63
C LYS A 22 -3.06 1.38 1.42
N LEU A 23 -2.37 1.29 0.29
CA LEU A 23 -2.84 0.63 -0.92
C LEU A 23 -1.78 -0.36 -1.39
N THR A 24 -2.16 -1.62 -1.59
CA THR A 24 -1.31 -2.64 -2.20
C THR A 24 -1.96 -3.15 -3.47
N LEU A 25 -1.28 -2.95 -4.60
CA LEU A 25 -1.73 -3.41 -5.90
C LEU A 25 -0.87 -4.58 -6.37
N ARG A 26 -1.52 -5.62 -6.89
CA ARG A 26 -0.87 -6.75 -7.56
C ARG A 26 -1.44 -6.95 -8.96
N VAL A 27 -0.57 -6.93 -9.96
CA VAL A 27 -0.87 -7.26 -11.35
C VAL A 27 0.04 -8.41 -11.75
N GLY A 28 -0.54 -9.52 -12.16
CA GLY A 28 0.20 -10.70 -12.56
C GLY A 28 -0.68 -11.60 -13.41
N PRO A 29 -0.10 -12.67 -13.95
CA PRO A 29 -0.83 -13.62 -14.76
C PRO A 29 -1.96 -14.28 -13.94
N LYS A 30 -3.09 -14.53 -14.60
CA LYS A 30 -4.02 -15.56 -14.13
C LYS A 30 -3.46 -16.92 -14.56
N GLU A 31 -3.71 -17.95 -13.77
CA GLU A 31 -3.20 -19.32 -13.92
C GLU A 31 -3.03 -19.73 -15.40
N ASP A 32 -1.85 -20.30 -15.71
CA ASP A 32 -1.37 -20.73 -17.04
C ASP A 32 -1.19 -19.66 -18.14
N ALA A 33 -1.38 -18.37 -17.86
CA ALA A 33 -1.06 -17.30 -18.82
C ALA A 33 0.35 -16.71 -18.58
N GLN A 34 1.04 -16.30 -19.67
CA GLN A 34 2.18 -15.38 -19.56
C GLN A 34 1.67 -13.94 -19.49
N ALA A 35 2.08 -13.19 -18.46
CA ALA A 35 1.85 -11.76 -18.38
C ALA A 35 3.14 -11.00 -18.77
N PRO A 36 3.05 -9.90 -19.54
CA PRO A 36 4.22 -9.11 -19.93
C PRO A 36 4.92 -8.47 -18.73
N TYR A 37 4.20 -8.26 -17.63
CA TYR A 37 4.72 -7.72 -16.38
C TYR A 37 4.11 -8.43 -15.17
N ASN A 38 4.93 -8.64 -14.14
CA ASN A 38 4.48 -8.97 -12.79
C ASN A 38 4.81 -7.80 -11.87
N ILE A 39 3.78 -7.14 -11.34
CA ILE A 39 3.88 -5.87 -10.65
C ILE A 39 3.27 -6.03 -9.26
N GLN A 40 4.05 -5.69 -8.25
CA GLN A 40 3.56 -5.51 -6.89
C GLN A 40 4.00 -4.13 -6.39
N VAL A 41 3.03 -3.29 -6.07
CA VAL A 41 3.27 -1.95 -5.53
C VAL A 41 2.54 -1.82 -4.21
N SER A 42 3.25 -1.38 -3.17
CA SER A 42 2.65 -1.03 -1.89
C SER A 42 3.00 0.41 -1.56
N VAL A 43 1.98 1.25 -1.42
CA VAL A 43 2.11 2.67 -1.12
C VAL A 43 1.35 2.98 0.16
N ARG A 44 1.91 3.91 0.92
CA ARG A 44 1.26 4.49 2.10
C ARG A 44 1.25 6.00 1.95
N GLY A 45 0.17 6.62 2.42
CA GLY A 45 0.02 8.07 2.48
C GLY A 45 -0.64 8.48 3.77
N ILE A 46 -0.44 9.75 4.14
CA ILE A 46 -1.11 10.37 5.28
C ILE A 46 -2.07 11.41 4.70
N VAL A 47 -3.32 11.36 5.15
CA VAL A 47 -4.38 12.27 4.73
C VAL A 47 -4.94 12.97 5.95
N ARG A 48 -4.94 14.31 5.93
CA ARG A 48 -5.55 15.14 6.96
C ARG A 48 -6.98 15.49 6.57
N MET A 49 -7.91 15.25 7.48
CA MET A 49 -9.32 15.60 7.34
C MET A 49 -9.69 16.68 8.36
N HIS A 50 -10.06 17.86 7.89
CA HIS A 50 -10.54 18.95 8.75
C HIS A 50 -11.99 18.71 9.18
N LEU A 51 -12.37 19.16 10.37
CA LEU A 51 -13.77 19.15 10.81
C LEU A 51 -14.61 20.06 9.92
N THR A 52 -15.57 19.47 9.20
CA THR A 52 -16.79 20.18 8.79
C THR A 52 -17.68 20.37 10.02
N GLN A 53 -18.36 21.52 10.14
CA GLN A 53 -19.08 22.00 11.34
C GLN A 53 -20.24 21.13 11.89
N VAL A 54 -20.32 19.86 11.50
CA VAL A 54 -21.35 18.92 11.95
C VAL A 54 -20.68 17.93 12.90
N ASP A 55 -20.89 18.14 14.20
CA ASP A 55 -20.47 17.22 15.26
C ASP A 55 -21.14 15.83 15.06
N GLY A 56 -20.40 14.75 15.35
CA GLY A 56 -20.95 13.39 15.41
C GLY A 56 -20.70 12.47 14.21
N GLN A 57 -19.85 12.84 13.25
CA GLN A 57 -19.63 12.06 12.01
C GLN A 57 -18.25 11.39 11.88
N GLY A 58 -17.72 10.85 12.98
CA GLY A 58 -16.40 10.17 12.99
C GLY A 58 -16.30 9.04 11.96
N GLU A 59 -17.32 8.19 11.87
CA GLU A 59 -17.37 7.09 10.90
C GLU A 59 -17.44 7.58 9.45
N GLU A 60 -18.22 8.62 9.16
CA GLU A 60 -18.29 9.20 7.83
C GLU A 60 -16.94 9.82 7.42
N ARG A 61 -16.23 10.44 8.38
CA ARG A 61 -14.87 10.95 8.16
C ARG A 61 -13.89 9.83 7.85
N ARG A 62 -13.97 8.71 8.58
CA ARG A 62 -13.15 7.51 8.36
C ARG A 62 -13.38 6.94 6.95
N VAL A 63 -14.64 6.82 6.55
CA VAL A 63 -15.03 6.35 5.20
C VAL A 63 -14.54 7.31 4.12
N ARG A 64 -14.76 8.62 4.27
CA ARG A 64 -14.27 9.62 3.30
C ARG A 64 -12.75 9.62 3.20
N ALA A 65 -12.04 9.48 4.32
CA ALA A 65 -10.58 9.38 4.33
C ALA A 65 -10.09 8.13 3.59
N LEU A 66 -10.76 6.99 3.78
CA LEU A 66 -10.45 5.75 3.07
C LEU A 66 -10.68 5.88 1.56
N VAL A 67 -11.88 6.29 1.14
CA VAL A 67 -12.26 6.34 -0.28
C VAL A 67 -11.40 7.34 -1.04
N ASN A 68 -11.30 8.57 -0.52
CA ASN A 68 -10.53 9.62 -1.18
C ASN A 68 -9.03 9.37 -1.08
N GLY A 69 -8.56 8.90 0.07
CA GLY A 69 -7.15 8.55 0.27
C GLY A 69 -6.70 7.41 -0.65
N ALA A 70 -7.48 6.34 -0.76
CA ALA A 70 -7.19 5.23 -1.67
C ALA A 70 -7.20 5.70 -3.13
N SER A 71 -8.13 6.59 -3.50
CA SER A 71 -8.19 7.19 -4.84
C SER A 71 -6.93 8.00 -5.17
N LEU A 72 -6.45 8.82 -4.23
CA LEU A 72 -5.20 9.58 -4.37
C LEU A 72 -3.99 8.66 -4.54
N LEU A 73 -3.87 7.63 -3.69
CA LEU A 73 -2.79 6.66 -3.78
C LEU A 73 -2.84 5.88 -5.10
N TYR A 74 -4.03 5.52 -5.56
CA TYR A 74 -4.19 4.81 -6.83
C TYR A 74 -3.76 5.65 -8.03
N GLY A 75 -4.07 6.95 -8.03
CA GLY A 75 -3.58 7.88 -9.04
C GLY A 75 -2.05 7.88 -9.14
N ALA A 76 -1.37 7.96 -8.00
CA ALA A 76 0.09 7.90 -7.95
C ALA A 76 0.65 6.54 -8.41
N VAL A 77 0.05 5.43 -7.98
CA VAL A 77 0.46 4.08 -8.40
C VAL A 77 0.26 3.89 -9.91
N ARG A 78 -0.85 4.37 -10.47
CA ARG A 78 -1.15 4.27 -11.90
C ARG A 78 -0.14 5.01 -12.77
N GLU A 79 0.23 6.22 -12.38
CA GLU A 79 1.28 6.98 -13.05
C GLU A 79 2.62 6.25 -12.94
N MET A 80 3.03 5.86 -11.72
CA MET A 80 4.30 5.18 -11.47
C MET A 80 4.44 3.89 -12.28
N VAL A 81 3.38 3.07 -12.34
CA VAL A 81 3.38 1.84 -13.15
C VAL A 81 3.59 2.16 -14.63
N SER A 82 2.90 3.16 -15.17
CA SER A 82 3.07 3.56 -16.57
C SER A 82 4.48 4.07 -16.85
N THR A 83 5.05 4.89 -15.96
CA THR A 83 6.39 5.49 -16.09
C THR A 83 7.54 4.48 -15.94
N VAL A 84 7.35 3.43 -15.14
CA VAL A 84 8.33 2.35 -15.03
C VAL A 84 8.27 1.41 -16.23
N THR A 85 7.06 1.00 -16.62
CA THR A 85 6.86 0.06 -17.73
C THR A 85 7.15 0.67 -19.09
N SER A 86 6.98 1.98 -19.29
CA SER A 86 7.34 2.68 -20.53
C SER A 86 8.82 2.53 -20.91
N ARG A 87 9.69 2.31 -19.93
CA ARG A 87 11.13 2.10 -20.09
C ARG A 87 11.54 0.63 -20.10
N SER A 88 10.56 -0.27 -20.10
CA SER A 88 10.76 -1.72 -20.06
C SER A 88 10.49 -2.36 -21.43
N ALA A 89 10.91 -3.61 -21.63
CA ALA A 89 10.94 -4.25 -22.94
C ALA A 89 9.57 -4.38 -23.64
N HIS A 90 8.47 -4.48 -22.88
CA HIS A 90 7.12 -4.65 -23.43
C HIS A 90 6.34 -3.32 -23.53
N GLY A 91 6.98 -2.18 -23.29
CA GLY A 91 6.34 -0.85 -23.36
C GLY A 91 5.41 -0.53 -22.19
N PRO A 92 4.72 0.62 -22.24
CA PRO A 92 3.92 1.12 -21.12
C PRO A 92 2.69 0.26 -20.83
N LEU A 93 2.46 -0.04 -19.55
CA LEU A 93 1.24 -0.65 -19.04
C LEU A 93 0.37 0.43 -18.39
N LEU A 94 -0.84 0.60 -18.91
CA LEU A 94 -1.85 1.48 -18.33
C LEU A 94 -2.80 0.67 -17.46
N LEU A 95 -2.90 1.03 -16.18
CA LEU A 95 -3.91 0.45 -15.30
C LEU A 95 -5.31 0.99 -15.65
N PRO A 96 -6.38 0.20 -15.46
CA PRO A 96 -7.75 0.65 -15.67
C PRO A 96 -8.18 1.72 -14.64
N SER A 97 -9.34 2.33 -14.83
CA SER A 97 -9.98 3.09 -13.74
C SER A 97 -10.52 2.11 -12.68
N LEU A 98 -10.39 2.46 -11.41
CA LEU A 98 -11.04 1.77 -10.29
C LEU A 98 -12.07 2.70 -9.67
N ASN A 99 -13.18 2.12 -9.21
CA ASN A 99 -14.15 2.82 -8.38
C ASN A 99 -13.89 2.43 -6.92
N PHE A 100 -13.67 3.42 -6.06
CA PHE A 100 -13.42 3.20 -4.62
C PHE A 100 -14.68 3.41 -3.77
N GLN A 101 -15.83 3.76 -4.37
CA GLN A 101 -17.08 3.93 -3.62
C GLN A 101 -17.53 2.63 -2.95
N ASP A 102 -17.20 1.46 -3.50
CA ASP A 102 -17.51 0.17 -2.88
C ASP A 102 -16.80 -0.01 -1.53
N LEU A 103 -15.69 0.69 -1.28
CA LEU A 103 -15.02 0.71 0.03
C LEU A 103 -15.83 1.46 1.10
N ALA A 104 -16.79 2.29 0.72
CA ALA A 104 -17.68 2.96 1.69
C ALA A 104 -18.69 1.98 2.31
N SER A 105 -19.04 0.92 1.57
CA SER A 105 -20.00 -0.10 2.00
C SER A 105 -19.36 -1.21 2.83
N HIS A 106 -18.05 -1.41 2.70
CA HIS A 106 -17.28 -2.38 3.49
C HIS A 106 -16.73 -1.71 4.76
N LYS A 107 -17.20 -2.16 5.93
CA LYS A 107 -16.71 -1.66 7.22
C LYS A 107 -15.17 -1.82 7.31
N PRO A 108 -14.42 -0.74 7.56
CA PRO A 108 -12.95 -0.71 7.44
C PRO A 108 -12.19 -1.43 8.56
N ASP A 109 -12.86 -2.16 9.46
CA ASP A 109 -12.23 -2.90 10.57
C ASP A 109 -11.83 -4.34 10.22
N GLU A 110 -12.18 -4.85 9.03
CA GLU A 110 -11.83 -6.21 8.60
C GLU A 110 -10.57 -6.29 7.72
N VAL A 111 -9.67 -5.32 7.81
CA VAL A 111 -8.32 -5.48 7.24
C VAL A 111 -7.32 -5.46 8.36
N ALA A 112 -7.22 -6.62 9.01
CA ALA A 112 -6.24 -6.91 10.06
C ALA A 112 -4.85 -6.42 9.62
N PRO A 113 -4.07 -5.78 10.51
CA PRO A 113 -2.71 -5.42 10.19
C PRO A 113 -1.95 -6.72 9.83
N PRO A 114 -1.33 -6.82 8.64
CA PRO A 114 -0.38 -7.90 8.42
C PRO A 114 0.73 -7.68 9.43
N ALA A 115 0.82 -8.59 10.39
CA ALA A 115 1.89 -8.66 11.36
C ALA A 115 3.22 -8.48 10.61
N LEU A 116 3.92 -7.39 10.89
CA LEU A 116 5.32 -7.26 10.54
C LEU A 116 6.02 -8.48 11.17
N PRO A 117 6.70 -9.34 10.40
CA PRO A 117 7.55 -10.34 11.00
C PRO A 117 8.63 -9.57 11.78
N SER A 118 8.51 -9.62 13.11
CA SER A 118 9.53 -9.14 14.02
C SER A 118 10.83 -9.83 13.64
N SER A 119 11.75 -9.05 13.08
CA SER A 119 13.10 -9.50 12.76
C SER A 119 13.81 -9.82 14.06
N ALA A 120 13.72 -11.08 14.51
CA ALA A 120 14.66 -11.64 15.45
C ALA A 120 16.07 -11.55 14.81
N PRO A 121 17.09 -11.05 15.53
CA PRO A 121 18.41 -10.87 14.94
C PRO A 121 19.06 -12.23 14.66
N ALA A 122 19.17 -12.56 13.37
CA ALA A 122 19.94 -13.70 12.90
C ALA A 122 21.41 -13.52 13.29
N LYS A 123 21.90 -14.42 14.16
CA LYS A 123 23.32 -14.54 14.54
C LYS A 123 24.20 -14.60 13.28
N ARG A 124 24.96 -13.53 13.05
CA ARG A 124 26.07 -13.51 12.08
C ARG A 124 27.13 -14.53 12.52
N LYS A 125 27.31 -15.59 11.74
CA LYS A 125 28.50 -16.44 11.80
C LYS A 125 29.65 -15.68 11.14
N SER A 126 30.67 -15.32 11.92
CA SER A 126 31.95 -14.81 11.44
C SER A 126 32.76 -15.94 10.78
N PRO A 127 33.25 -15.79 9.53
CA PRO A 127 34.33 -16.60 9.02
C PRO A 127 35.67 -15.89 9.21
N VAL A 128 36.73 -16.70 9.33
CA VAL A 128 38.15 -16.47 8.97
C VAL A 128 39.08 -16.89 10.12
N ALA A 129 39.60 -18.11 10.00
CA ALA A 129 40.92 -18.47 10.52
C ALA A 129 41.65 -19.24 9.41
N ARG A 130 42.50 -18.50 8.66
CA ARG A 130 43.43 -19.04 7.67
C ARG A 130 44.68 -19.49 8.42
N ALA A 131 44.79 -20.77 8.74
CA ALA A 131 46.04 -21.36 9.18
C ALA A 131 46.71 -22.09 8.00
N LYS A 132 47.73 -21.46 7.43
CA LYS A 132 48.80 -22.14 6.70
C LYS A 132 50.12 -21.74 7.39
N ALA A 133 50.80 -22.70 7.98
CA ALA A 133 52.25 -22.69 8.09
C ALA A 133 52.73 -24.13 8.34
N LYS A 134 53.39 -24.69 7.33
CA LYS A 134 54.24 -25.86 7.40
C LYS A 134 55.63 -25.35 7.01
N ALA A 135 56.58 -25.40 7.94
CA ALA A 135 58.02 -25.35 7.73
C ALA A 135 58.65 -25.92 9.01
#